data_AF-A0A645JP73-F1
#
_entry.id   AF-A0A645JP73-F1
#
_cell.length_a   1.000
_cell.length_b   1.000
_cell.length_c   1.000
_cell.angle_alpha   90.00
_cell.angle_beta   90.00
_cell.angle_gamma   90.00
#
_symmetry.space_group_name_H-M   'P 1'
#
loop_
_entity.id
_entity.type
_entity.pdbx_description
1 polymer ?
#
loop_
_entity_poly.entity_id
_entity_poly.type
_entity_poly.pdbx_seq_one_letter_code
_entity_poly.pdbx_strand_id
1 'polypeptide(L)'
;MDTVIAETVQYLSKCDGIHLSFDIDGIDPVSMPGVGTPVAGGISYEDSLRALQLLAELDAIISAEFVELNPLLDKDSRTTKAAMDLIAAFVGEKSRSDTAYHSDIWQPELTATIKG
;
A
#
# COMPACT_ATOMS: atom_id res chain seq x y z
N MET A 1 -8.41 -3.92 6.79
CA MET A 1 -8.02 -2.83 5.89
C MET A 1 -9.12 -2.43 4.91
N ASP A 2 -9.73 -3.37 4.18
CA ASP A 2 -10.72 -3.10 3.12
C ASP A 2 -11.81 -2.08 3.48
N THR A 3 -12.45 -2.21 4.64
CA THR A 3 -13.46 -1.25 5.12
C THR A 3 -12.90 0.17 5.25
N VAL A 4 -11.68 0.31 5.79
CA VAL A 4 -11.03 1.61 5.98
C VAL A 4 -10.77 2.28 4.64
N ILE A 5 -10.27 1.53 3.66
CA ILE A 5 -10.03 2.07 2.31
C ILE A 5 -11.35 2.41 1.62
N ALA A 6 -12.37 1.54 1.70
CA ALA A 6 -13.67 1.80 1.11
C ALA A 6 -14.32 3.07 1.66
N GLU A 7 -14.33 3.26 2.99
CA GLU A 7 -14.85 4.47 3.63
C GLU A 7 -14.03 5.71 3.27
N THR A 8 -12.70 5.58 3.18
CA THR A 8 -11.80 6.68 2.78
C THR A 8 -12.07 7.12 1.34
N VAL A 9 -12.16 6.17 0.41
CA VAL A 9 -12.46 6.44 -1.01
C VAL A 9 -13.84 7.06 -1.15
N GLN A 10 -14.85 6.55 -0.43
CA GLN A 10 -16.18 7.14 -0.42
C GLN A 10 -16.14 8.60 0.08
N TYR A 11 -15.40 8.87 1.15
CA TYR A 11 -15.26 10.23 1.68
C TYR A 11 -14.58 11.19 0.69
N LEU A 12 -13.59 10.69 -0.06
CA LEU A 12 -12.80 11.44 -1.05
C LEU A 12 -13.46 11.52 -2.45
N SER A 13 -14.56 10.81 -2.69
CA SER A 13 -15.26 10.75 -3.99
C SER A 13 -15.73 12.10 -4.54
N LYS A 14 -15.77 13.13 -3.69
CA LYS A 14 -16.08 14.52 -4.05
C LYS A 14 -14.90 15.31 -4.62
N CYS A 15 -13.70 14.75 -4.61
CA CYS A 15 -12.49 15.40 -5.10
C CYS A 15 -12.23 15.03 -6.57
N ASP A 16 -11.66 15.97 -7.33
CA ASP A 16 -11.32 15.74 -8.75
C ASP A 16 -10.11 14.81 -8.95
N GLY A 17 -9.37 14.54 -7.87
CA GLY A 17 -8.24 13.61 -7.84
C GLY A 17 -7.69 13.45 -6.44
N ILE A 18 -7.00 12.33 -6.21
CA ILE A 18 -6.44 11.93 -4.92
C ILE A 18 -4.91 11.86 -5.06
N HIS A 19 -4.21 12.48 -4.11
CA HIS A 19 -2.77 12.33 -3.93
C HIS A 19 -2.49 11.36 -2.77
N LEU A 20 -1.67 10.33 -3.03
CA LEU A 20 -1.20 9.42 -1.99
C LEU A 20 0.17 9.87 -1.47
N SER A 21 0.22 10.43 -0.26
CA SER A 21 1.48 10.63 0.46
C SER A 21 1.68 9.46 1.43
N PHE A 22 2.60 8.56 1.09
CA PHE A 22 2.83 7.32 1.82
C PHE A 22 4.12 7.39 2.62
N ASP A 23 3.98 7.47 3.95
CA ASP A 23 5.12 7.41 4.87
C ASP A 23 5.45 5.95 5.22
N ILE A 24 6.66 5.50 4.90
CA ILE A 24 7.11 4.13 5.21
C ILE A 24 7.23 3.91 6.71
N ASP A 25 7.45 4.97 7.50
CA ASP A 25 7.59 4.86 8.96
C ASP A 25 6.27 4.59 9.70
N GLY A 26 5.13 4.73 9.02
CA GLY A 26 3.81 4.35 9.52
C GLY A 26 3.60 2.83 9.59
N ILE A 27 4.45 2.06 8.92
CA ILE A 27 4.46 0.60 8.97
C ILE A 27 5.23 0.14 10.21
N ASP A 28 4.78 -0.94 10.85
CA ASP A 28 5.45 -1.47 12.03
C ASP A 28 6.95 -1.76 11.75
N PRO A 29 7.86 -1.26 12.61
CA PRO A 29 9.30 -1.33 12.38
C PRO A 29 9.85 -2.77 12.45
N VAL A 30 9.07 -3.76 12.91
CA VAL A 30 9.41 -5.18 12.75
C VAL A 30 9.60 -5.54 11.27
N SER A 31 8.76 -4.98 10.40
CA SER A 31 8.83 -5.18 8.94
C SER A 31 9.73 -4.14 8.28
N MET A 32 9.71 -2.89 8.76
CA MET A 32 10.38 -1.74 8.15
C MET A 32 11.39 -1.05 9.10
N PRO A 33 12.54 -1.69 9.43
CA PRO A 33 13.49 -1.11 10.39
C PRO A 33 14.31 0.09 9.87
N GLY A 34 14.40 0.28 8.55
CA GLY A 34 15.21 1.29 7.87
C GLY A 34 14.50 2.62 7.67
N VAL A 35 13.94 3.19 8.75
CA VAL A 35 13.23 4.48 8.74
C VAL A 35 13.78 5.43 9.82
N GLY A 36 13.55 6.74 9.66
CA GLY A 36 14.08 7.76 10.57
C GLY A 36 13.54 7.68 12.00
N THR A 37 12.23 7.43 12.15
CA THR A 37 11.53 7.49 13.44
C THR A 37 10.65 6.26 13.66
N PRO A 38 11.21 5.09 14.02
CA PRO A 38 10.42 3.88 14.18
C PRO A 38 9.48 3.97 15.40
N VAL A 39 8.18 3.72 15.18
CA VAL A 39 7.16 3.67 16.22
C VAL A 39 6.49 2.28 16.23
N ALA A 40 6.52 1.60 17.38
CA ALA A 40 5.91 0.28 17.51
C ALA A 40 4.38 0.32 17.47
N GLY A 41 3.75 -0.74 16.94
CA GLY A 41 2.29 -0.81 16.80
C GLY A 41 1.76 -0.08 15.57
N GLY A 42 2.61 0.09 14.55
CA GLY A 42 2.24 0.64 13.25
C GLY A 42 1.36 -0.32 12.44
N ILE A 43 1.04 0.08 11.22
CA ILE A 43 0.26 -0.76 10.30
C ILE A 43 1.11 -1.97 9.92
N SER A 44 0.50 -3.16 9.82
CA SER A 44 1.22 -4.35 9.35
C SER A 44 1.68 -4.16 7.90
N TYR A 45 2.73 -4.89 7.50
CA TYR A 45 3.17 -4.87 6.10
C TYR A 45 2.06 -5.38 5.17
N GLU A 46 1.35 -6.42 5.60
CA GLU A 46 0.28 -7.06 4.85
C GLU A 46 -0.93 -6.15 4.67
N ASP A 47 -1.33 -5.42 5.72
CA ASP A 47 -2.41 -4.43 5.63
C ASP A 47 -2.00 -3.26 4.73
N SER A 48 -0.74 -2.83 4.79
CA SER A 48 -0.21 -1.77 3.92
C SER A 48 -0.19 -2.19 2.46
N LEU A 49 0.25 -3.42 2.18
CA LEU A 49 0.21 -4.02 0.85
C LEU A 49 -1.22 -4.11 0.33
N ARG A 50 -2.17 -4.59 1.16
CA ARG A 50 -3.59 -4.68 0.80
C ARG A 50 -4.19 -3.30 0.50
N ALA A 51 -3.85 -2.29 1.30
CA ALA A 51 -4.28 -0.92 1.06
C ALA A 51 -3.80 -0.41 -0.30
N LEU A 52 -2.52 -0.58 -0.63
CA LEU A 52 -1.95 -0.14 -1.89
C LEU A 52 -2.53 -0.89 -3.10
N GLN A 53 -2.79 -2.19 -2.99
CA GLN A 53 -3.48 -2.95 -4.04
C GLN A 53 -4.89 -2.42 -4.30
N LEU A 54 -5.66 -2.11 -3.25
CA LEU A 54 -7.00 -1.53 -3.40
C LEU A 54 -6.94 -0.12 -4.02
N LEU A 55 -5.96 0.69 -3.62
CA LEU A 55 -5.77 2.04 -4.18
C LEU A 55 -5.29 1.99 -5.64
N ALA A 56 -4.51 0.98 -6.03
CA ALA A 56 -4.06 0.78 -7.41
C ALA A 56 -5.20 0.52 -8.41
N GLU A 57 -6.34 0.01 -7.93
CA GLU A 57 -7.54 -0.23 -8.75
C GLU A 57 -8.35 1.04 -9.02
N LEU A 58 -7.98 2.19 -8.41
CA LEU A 58 -8.72 3.45 -8.52
C LEU A 58 -8.15 4.36 -9.60
N ASP A 59 -8.99 4.74 -10.56
CA ASP A 59 -8.65 5.75 -11.58
C ASP A 59 -8.47 7.17 -11.00
N ALA A 60 -8.87 7.39 -9.74
CA ALA A 60 -8.86 8.70 -9.08
C ALA A 60 -7.51 9.08 -8.45
N ILE A 61 -6.55 8.16 -8.33
CA ILE A 61 -5.21 8.46 -7.79
C ILE A 61 -4.37 9.11 -8.89
N ILE A 62 -4.09 10.41 -8.78
CA ILE A 62 -3.43 11.19 -9.83
C ILE A 62 -1.95 11.43 -9.57
N SER A 63 -1.49 11.21 -8.34
CA SER A 63 -0.10 11.34 -7.94
C SER A 63 0.17 10.56 -6.65
N ALA A 64 1.41 10.15 -6.45
CA ALA A 64 1.84 9.49 -5.22
C ALA A 64 3.29 9.82 -4.89
N GLU A 65 3.63 9.79 -3.61
CA GLU A 65 5.01 9.82 -3.10
C GLU A 65 5.19 8.77 -2.00
N PHE A 66 6.39 8.23 -1.90
CA PHE A 66 6.81 7.28 -0.87
C PHE A 66 8.04 7.87 -0.18
N VAL A 67 7.93 8.13 1.12
CA VAL A 67 8.91 8.93 1.88
C VAL A 67 9.49 8.14 3.06
N GLU A 68 10.48 8.74 3.74
CA GLU A 68 11.13 8.25 4.97
C GLU A 68 11.88 6.91 4.90
N LEU A 69 12.14 6.40 3.69
CA LEU A 69 13.15 5.35 3.52
C LEU A 69 14.54 5.88 3.88
N ASN A 70 15.21 5.25 4.84
CA ASN A 70 16.56 5.57 5.23
C ASN A 70 17.52 4.38 5.01
N PRO A 71 18.23 4.32 3.87
CA PRO A 71 19.16 3.24 3.54
C PRO A 71 20.32 3.06 4.54
N LEU A 72 20.67 4.11 5.32
CA LEU A 72 21.73 4.03 6.32
C LEU A 72 21.30 3.25 7.57
N LEU A 73 19.99 3.20 7.84
CA LEU A 73 19.40 2.46 8.96
C LEU A 73 18.88 1.08 8.53
N ASP A 74 18.80 0.84 7.22
CA ASP A 74 18.24 -0.37 6.64
C ASP A 74 19.22 -1.55 6.68
N LYS A 75 18.89 -2.57 7.47
CA LYS A 75 19.70 -3.79 7.59
C LYS A 75 19.34 -4.77 6.47
N ASP A 76 20.36 -5.22 5.74
CA ASP A 76 20.23 -6.18 4.62
C ASP A 76 19.29 -5.72 3.50
N SER A 77 19.10 -4.41 3.39
CA SER A 77 18.16 -3.76 2.46
C SER A 77 16.72 -4.24 2.63
N ARG A 78 16.31 -4.60 3.86
CA ARG A 78 14.99 -5.17 4.14
C ARG A 78 13.89 -4.17 3.85
N THR A 79 14.00 -2.96 4.39
CA THR A 79 13.02 -1.89 4.18
C THR A 79 13.00 -1.45 2.73
N THR A 80 14.15 -1.35 2.09
CA THR A 80 14.29 -1.00 0.67
C THR A 80 13.54 -2.02 -0.21
N LYS A 81 13.77 -3.32 -0.01
CA LYS A 81 13.10 -4.38 -0.78
C LYS A 81 11.59 -4.37 -0.55
N ALA A 82 11.17 -4.28 0.72
CA ALA A 82 9.75 -4.28 1.06
C ALA A 82 9.04 -3.01 0.54
N ALA A 83 9.69 -1.84 0.57
CA ALA A 83 9.17 -0.62 -0.03
C ALA A 83 9.04 -0.75 -1.56
N MET A 84 10.02 -1.38 -2.23
CA MET A 84 9.91 -1.67 -3.67
C MET A 84 8.71 -2.58 -3.98
N ASP A 85 8.47 -3.61 -3.16
CA ASP A 85 7.33 -4.51 -3.33
C ASP A 85 5.98 -3.78 -3.15
N LEU A 86 5.90 -2.88 -2.16
CA LEU A 86 4.73 -2.00 -1.96
C LEU A 86 4.48 -1.07 -3.15
N ILE A 87 5.53 -0.41 -3.64
CA ILE A 87 5.45 0.48 -4.81
C ILE A 87 5.03 -0.31 -6.05
N ALA A 88 5.61 -1.50 -6.27
CA ALA A 88 5.26 -2.36 -7.39
C ALA A 88 3.76 -2.74 -7.35
N ALA A 89 3.26 -3.15 -6.18
CA ALA A 89 1.85 -3.46 -5.99
C ALA A 89 0.94 -2.24 -6.26
N PHE A 90 1.35 -1.05 -5.85
CA PHE A 90 0.62 0.19 -6.10
C PHE A 90 0.60 0.60 -7.59
N VAL A 91 1.71 0.43 -8.30
CA VAL A 91 1.82 0.78 -9.73
C VAL A 91 1.16 -0.27 -10.64
N GLY A 92 0.69 -1.39 -10.08
CA GLY A 92 -0.01 -2.45 -10.82
C GLY A 92 0.93 -3.50 -11.42
N GLU A 93 2.21 -3.53 -11.00
CA GLU A 93 3.04 -4.70 -11.24
C GLU A 93 2.58 -5.83 -10.31
N LYS A 94 2.16 -6.95 -10.91
CA LYS A 94 1.91 -8.18 -10.14
C LYS A 94 3.20 -8.58 -9.45
N SER A 95 3.22 -8.49 -8.12
CA SER A 95 4.42 -8.74 -7.31
C SER A 95 4.94 -10.16 -7.56
N ARG A 96 6.24 -10.40 -7.38
CA ARG A 96 6.83 -11.75 -7.48
C ARG A 96 6.23 -12.76 -6.49
N SER A 97 5.54 -12.31 -5.45
CA SER A 97 4.77 -13.13 -4.50
C SER A 97 3.38 -13.54 -5.01
N ASP A 98 2.87 -12.94 -6.09
CA ASP A 98 1.53 -13.23 -6.63
C ASP A 98 1.42 -14.65 -7.20
N THR A 99 2.52 -15.33 -7.49
CA THR A 99 2.49 -16.75 -7.88
C THR A 99 2.12 -17.71 -6.75
N ALA A 100 2.03 -17.25 -5.48
CA ALA A 100 1.71 -18.11 -4.33
C ALA A 100 0.32 -17.90 -3.71
N TYR A 101 -0.36 -16.78 -3.99
CA TYR A 101 -1.62 -16.39 -3.31
C TYR A 101 -2.89 -16.39 -4.19
N HIS A 102 -2.75 -16.63 -5.50
CA HIS A 102 -3.83 -16.35 -6.46
C HIS A 102 -4.89 -17.46 -6.64
N SER A 103 -4.99 -18.46 -5.77
CA SER A 103 -6.01 -19.52 -5.92
C SER A 103 -7.34 -19.26 -5.23
N ASP A 104 -7.42 -18.42 -4.19
CA ASP A 104 -8.56 -18.52 -3.24
C ASP A 104 -9.30 -17.21 -2.88
N ILE A 105 -8.97 -16.03 -3.44
CA ILE A 105 -9.58 -14.74 -3.02
C ILE A 105 -10.10 -13.89 -4.20
N TRP A 106 -10.35 -14.49 -5.38
CA TRP A 106 -11.00 -13.72 -6.46
C TRP A 106 -12.52 -13.69 -6.27
N GLN A 107 -13.02 -12.58 -5.73
CA GLN A 107 -14.45 -12.24 -5.62
C GLN A 107 -14.80 -11.10 -6.60
N PRO A 108 -15.38 -11.40 -7.78
CA PRO A 108 -15.67 -10.42 -8.83
C PRO A 108 -16.62 -9.28 -8.43
N GLU A 109 -17.40 -9.47 -7.37
CA GLU A 109 -18.47 -8.59 -6.91
C GLU A 109 -18.00 -7.23 -6.36
N LEU A 110 -16.74 -7.09 -5.92
CA LEU A 110 -16.22 -5.82 -5.38
C LEU A 110 -15.88 -4.80 -6.48
N THR A 111 -15.58 -5.27 -7.70
CA THR A 111 -15.23 -4.40 -8.84
C THR A 111 -16.43 -3.65 -9.43
N ALA A 112 -17.66 -4.10 -9.16
CA ALA A 112 -18.87 -3.57 -9.79
C ALA A 112 -19.37 -2.25 -9.17
N THR A 113 -18.94 -1.91 -7.96
CA THR A 113 -19.48 -0.75 -7.21
C THR A 113 -18.75 0.56 -7.51
N ILE A 114 -17.56 0.52 -8.13
CA ILE A 114 -16.73 1.72 -8.36
C ILE A 114 -16.89 2.26 -9.81
N LYS A 115 -17.64 1.58 -10.68
CA LYS A 115 -17.98 2.05 -12.04
C LYS A 115 -19.45 2.48 -12.20
N GLY A 116 -20.05 3.00 -11.15
CA GLY A 116 -21.42 3.56 -11.14
C GLY A 116 -21.42 5.05 -10.89
#